data_AF-A0A9D2L5Z1-F1
#
_entry.id   AF-A0A9D2L5Z1-F1
#
_cell.length_a   1.000
_cell.length_b   1.000
_cell.length_c   1.000
_cell.angle_alpha   90.00
_cell.angle_beta   90.00
_cell.angle_gamma   90.00
#
_symmetry.space_group_name_H-M   'P 1'
#
loop_
_entity.id
_entity.type
_entity.pdbx_description
1 polymer ?
#
loop_
_entity_poly.entity_id
_entity_poly.type
_entity_poly.pdbx_seq_one_letter_code
_entity_poly.pdbx_strand_id
1 'polypeptide(L)' 'HFRVTDEEVEFLVEGSKDAQITVQLEDDTEYEVYVDGSAVGSMKTNMSGKLSVSVELEEGKAVRVLAVKRQG' A
#
# COMPACT_ATOMS: atom_id res chain seq x y z
N HIS A 1 -8.49 3.27 10.03
CA HIS A 1 -9.20 3.80 8.85
C HIS A 1 -8.75 2.99 7.63
N PHE A 2 -9.69 2.55 6.80
CA PHE A 2 -9.44 1.79 5.57
C PHE A 2 -10.41 2.34 4.52
N ARG A 3 -9.88 2.76 3.36
CA ARG A 3 -10.64 3.36 2.25
C ARG A 3 -10.22 2.70 0.95
N VAL A 4 -11.21 2.42 0.12
CA VAL A 4 -11.02 1.84 -1.21
C VAL A 4 -11.92 2.58 -2.19
N THR A 5 -11.38 2.88 -3.36
CA THR A 5 -12.10 3.34 -4.55
C THR A 5 -11.59 2.54 -5.75
N ASP A 6 -12.13 2.79 -6.93
CA ASP A 6 -11.63 2.19 -8.18
C ASP A 6 -10.20 2.67 -8.55
N GLU A 7 -9.75 3.78 -7.95
CA GLU A 7 -8.47 4.42 -8.26
C GLU A 7 -7.43 4.29 -7.15
N GLU A 8 -7.85 4.09 -5.90
CA GLU A 8 -6.93 4.08 -4.75
C GLU A 8 -7.37 3.17 -3.61
N VAL A 9 -6.37 2.66 -2.89
CA VAL A 9 -6.53 1.96 -1.60
C VAL A 9 -5.66 2.65 -0.56
N GLU A 10 -6.27 3.03 0.56
CA GLU A 10 -5.62 3.76 1.65
C GLU A 10 -5.93 3.11 3.00
N PHE A 11 -4.89 2.94 3.84
CA PHE A 11 -5.06 2.44 5.19
C PHE A 11 -3.96 2.92 6.13
N LEU A 12 -4.24 2.82 7.43
CA LEU A 12 -3.29 3.12 8.50
C LEU A 12 -2.82 1.81 9.14
N VAL A 13 -1.52 1.71 9.43
CA VAL A 13 -0.92 0.62 10.18
C VAL A 13 -0.12 1.17 11.35
N GLU A 14 -0.24 0.54 12.51
CA GLU A 14 0.54 0.84 13.70
C GLU A 14 1.07 -0.47 14.28
N GLY A 15 2.26 -0.44 14.86
CA GLY A 15 2.87 -1.59 15.52
C GLY A 15 4.16 -1.21 16.21
N SER A 16 4.62 -2.06 17.13
CA SER A 16 5.90 -1.87 17.83
C SER A 16 7.10 -2.45 17.06
N LYS A 17 6.88 -3.02 15.88
CA LYS A 17 7.88 -3.63 15.00
C LYS A 17 7.46 -3.48 13.55
N ASP A 18 8.43 -3.45 12.65
CA ASP A 18 8.21 -3.45 11.21
C ASP A 18 7.24 -4.56 10.77
N ALA A 19 6.43 -4.23 9.78
CA ALA A 19 5.43 -5.13 9.26
C ALA A 19 5.60 -5.34 7.76
N GLN A 20 5.24 -6.54 7.31
CA GLN A 20 4.99 -6.82 5.91
C GLN A 20 3.49 -6.97 5.70
N ILE A 21 2.93 -6.08 4.88
CA ILE A 21 1.50 -6.07 4.57
C ILE A 21 1.33 -6.59 3.15
N THR A 22 0.37 -7.49 2.95
CA THR A 22 -0.05 -7.92 1.61
C THR A 22 -1.49 -7.50 1.40
N VAL A 23 -1.73 -6.73 0.35
CA VAL A 23 -3.06 -6.32 -0.11
C VAL A 23 -3.36 -7.00 -1.45
N GLN A 24 -4.61 -7.38 -1.66
CA GLN A 24 -5.09 -7.87 -2.94
C GLN A 24 -5.84 -6.74 -3.65
N LEU A 25 -5.33 -6.36 -4.82
CA LEU A 25 -5.81 -5.30 -5.70
C LEU A 25 -6.19 -5.91 -7.06
N GLU A 26 -6.51 -5.08 -8.04
CA GLU A 26 -6.69 -5.51 -9.43
C GLU A 26 -5.43 -6.20 -9.96
N ASP A 27 -5.62 -7.25 -10.75
CA ASP A 27 -4.52 -8.01 -11.34
C ASP A 27 -3.89 -7.28 -12.53
N ASP A 28 -2.63 -7.64 -12.84
CA ASP A 28 -1.84 -7.06 -13.93
C ASP A 28 -1.83 -5.52 -14.02
N THR A 29 -2.00 -4.84 -12.88
CA THR A 29 -2.22 -3.40 -12.81
C THR A 29 -1.04 -2.70 -12.13
N GLU A 30 -0.61 -1.56 -12.66
CA GLU A 30 0.45 -0.76 -12.05
C GLU A 30 -0.12 0.22 -11.02
N TYR A 31 0.52 0.28 -9.85
CA TYR A 31 0.19 1.20 -8.77
C TYR A 31 1.44 2.01 -8.38
N GLU A 32 1.26 3.29 -8.10
CA GLU A 32 2.24 4.06 -7.33
C GLU A 32 1.93 3.91 -5.85
N VAL A 33 2.92 3.52 -5.04
CA VAL A 33 2.75 3.26 -3.62
C VAL A 33 3.42 4.38 -2.81
N TYR A 34 2.72 4.84 -1.78
CA TYR A 34 3.18 5.85 -0.84
C TYR A 34 3.12 5.32 0.60
N VAL A 35 4.16 5.63 1.37
CA VAL A 35 4.23 5.38 2.82
C VAL A 35 4.49 6.71 3.50
N ASP A 36 3.59 7.13 4.39
CA ASP A 36 3.53 8.47 5.00
C ASP A 36 3.64 9.63 3.99
N GLY A 37 3.08 9.43 2.80
CA GLY A 37 3.11 10.40 1.71
C GLY A 37 4.42 10.43 0.92
N SER A 38 5.43 9.66 1.30
CA SER A 38 6.64 9.46 0.50
C SER A 38 6.42 8.35 -0.50
N ALA A 39 6.70 8.60 -1.78
CA ALA A 39 6.64 7.58 -2.82
C ALA A 39 7.72 6.52 -2.56
N VAL A 40 7.31 5.26 -2.43
CA VAL A 40 8.24 4.13 -2.30
C VAL A 40 8.52 3.47 -3.65
N GLY A 41 7.72 3.78 -4.67
CA GLY A 41 7.91 3.39 -6.05
C GLY A 41 6.66 2.83 -6.72
N SER A 42 6.79 2.50 -8.00
CA SER A 42 5.74 1.84 -8.76
C SER A 42 5.86 0.32 -8.68
N MET A 43 4.71 -0.33 -8.54
CA MET A 43 4.60 -1.77 -8.38
C MET A 43 3.50 -2.28 -9.29
N LYS A 44 3.81 -3.32 -10.08
CA LYS A 44 2.82 -4.02 -10.89
C LYS A 44 2.34 -5.27 -10.14
N THR A 45 1.04 -5.40 -9.95
CA THR A 45 0.45 -6.63 -9.39
C THR A 45 0.63 -7.79 -10.36
N ASN A 46 0.75 -9.01 -9.83
CA ASN A 46 0.70 -10.22 -10.65
C ASN A 46 -0.75 -10.60 -10.99
N MET A 47 -0.93 -11.71 -11.72
CA MET A 47 -2.26 -12.25 -12.07
C MET A 47 -3.14 -12.64 -10.87
N SER A 48 -2.59 -12.67 -9.65
CA SER A 48 -3.37 -12.87 -8.41
C SER A 48 -3.75 -11.57 -7.71
N GLY A 49 -3.35 -10.41 -8.25
CA GLY A 49 -3.65 -9.09 -7.72
C GLY A 49 -2.86 -8.72 -6.46
N LYS A 50 -1.91 -9.55 -6.01
CA LYS A 50 -1.23 -9.33 -4.73
C LYS A 50 -0.10 -8.31 -4.85
N LEU A 51 -0.08 -7.38 -3.90
CA LEU A 51 0.97 -6.38 -3.72
C LEU A 51 1.43 -6.42 -2.25
N SER A 52 2.74 -6.56 -2.05
CA SER A 52 3.35 -6.63 -0.72
C SER A 52 4.18 -5.38 -0.45
N VAL A 53 3.93 -4.74 0.69
CA VAL A 53 4.61 -3.50 1.12
C VAL A 53 5.28 -3.77 2.46
N SER A 54 6.55 -3.41 2.56
CA SER A 54 7.27 -3.36 3.84
C SER A 54 7.07 -1.97 4.46
N VAL A 55 6.69 -1.93 5.73
CA VAL A 55 6.45 -0.67 6.46
C VAL A 55 7.24 -0.70 7.75
N GLU A 56 8.10 0.31 7.93
CA GLU A 56 8.81 0.56 9.18
C GLU A 56 7.83 1.17 10.19
N LEU A 57 7.76 0.60 11.40
CA LEU A 57 6.76 0.99 12.39
C LEU A 57 7.42 1.33 13.73
N GLU A 58 6.84 2.33 14.41
CA GLU A 58 7.23 2.75 15.74
C GLU A 58 6.00 2.74 16.65
N GLU A 59 6.17 2.28 17.90
CA GLU A 59 5.08 2.21 18.87
C GLU A 59 4.42 3.59 19.10
N GLY A 60 3.10 3.65 19.05
CA GLY A 60 2.34 4.89 19.22
C GLY A 60 2.26 5.78 17.97
N LYS A 61 2.80 5.33 16.82
CA LYS A 61 2.73 6.05 15.54
C LYS A 61 2.07 5.20 14.46
N ALA A 62 0.94 5.70 13.95
CA ALA A 62 0.30 5.12 12.78
C ALA A 62 0.96 5.67 11.50
N VAL A 63 1.29 4.76 10.59
CA VAL A 63 1.83 5.02 9.26
C VAL A 63 0.74 4.87 8.21
N ARG A 64 0.66 5.82 7.28
CA ARG A 64 -0.30 5.79 6.18
C ARG A 64 0.29 5.07 4.97
N VAL A 65 -0.44 4.06 4.48
CA VAL A 65 -0.14 3.36 3.23
C VAL A 65 -1.21 3.74 2.20
N LEU A 66 -0.79 4.20 1.04
CA LEU A 66 -1.65 4.56 -0.08
C LEU A 66 -1.11 3.91 -1.36
N ALA A 67 -1.96 3.17 -2.07
CA ALA A 67 -1.68 2.66 -3.41
C ALA A 67 -2.63 3.36 -4.39
N VAL A 68 -2.09 4.05 -5.39
CA VAL A 68 -2.85 4.75 -6.43
C VAL A 68 -2.65 4.05 -7.76
N LYS A 69 -3.74 3.61 -8.39
CA LYS A 69 -3.73 2.97 -9.71
C LYS A 69 -3.16 3.95 -10.73
N ARG A 70 -2.14 3.54 -11.47
CA ARG A 70 -1.65 4.29 -12.62
C ARG A 70 -2.58 4.01 -13.80
N GLN A 71 -3.18 5.07 -14.34
CA GLN A 71 -3.87 4.98 -15.62
C GLN A 71 -2.81 5.03 -16.72
N GLY A 72 -2.75 3.96 -17.51
CA GLY A 72 -1.94 3.88 -18.74
C GLY A 72 -2.62 4.57 -19.92
#